data_AF-A0A1S3P4E6-F1
#
_entry.id   AF-A0A1S3P4E6-F1
#
_cell.length_a   1.000
_cell.length_b   1.000
_cell.length_c   1.000
_cell.angle_alpha   90.00
_cell.angle_beta   90.00
_cell.angle_gamma   90.00
#
_symmetry.space_group_name_H-M   'P 1'
#
loop_
_entity.id
_entity.type
_entity.pdbx_description
1 polymer ?
#
loop_
_entity_poly.entity_id
_entity_poly.type
_entity_poly.pdbx_seq_one_letter_code
_entity_poly.pdbx_strand_id
1 'polypeptide(L)'
;MKRINARGIEETYFWGTIKTLNTLRDMEGLPCYKNVQKDIPQLTDIEFHISSLAHVTTKSGLDGILDSGGFKGGEKSLLWWGLAIDHDDIRAAEDRYLEKLFPDRTPEQRQMQQPFLSKFTTSPAFRKASRYGNFRFTFSLSDLLMMYRQQICGGEEPVLRVYGTTVYKQEIMYTVLVHSPGVQELEKYPALNNGGEDVFKYQEGTMDWHAQAVSETHDFQPVIHRPQVVEVEPFDCLYEYDKWFVWDHVTLAFHLPEGQTLQVDREKLIENLTACEAVDPFLGVRCVSNSYNCACNCCCLHRSEAEYIVEQKRRDKQSDSNNSTS
;
A
#
# COMPACT_ATOMS: atom_id res chain seq x y z
N MET A 1 -1.84 2.00 22.02
CA MET A 1 -1.52 0.75 22.76
C MET A 1 -0.29 0.11 22.12
N LYS A 2 0.77 -0.17 22.89
CA LYS A 2 1.92 -0.92 22.37
C LYS A 2 1.60 -2.41 22.33
N ARG A 3 1.96 -3.10 21.25
CA ARG A 3 1.84 -4.57 21.14
C ARG A 3 2.93 -5.14 20.25
N ILE A 4 3.12 -6.45 20.37
CA ILE A 4 3.86 -7.25 19.40
C ILE A 4 2.84 -7.90 18.47
N ASN A 5 2.96 -7.69 17.16
CA ASN A 5 2.05 -8.30 16.19
C ASN A 5 2.43 -9.76 15.89
N ALA A 6 1.63 -10.44 15.06
CA ALA A 6 1.86 -11.84 14.67
C ALA A 6 3.23 -12.09 14.00
N ARG A 7 3.93 -11.04 13.54
CA ARG A 7 5.27 -11.10 12.96
C ARG A 7 6.39 -10.88 13.98
N GLY A 8 6.07 -10.72 15.26
CA GLY A 8 7.07 -10.42 16.30
C GLY A 8 7.56 -8.97 16.28
N ILE A 9 6.86 -8.06 15.59
CA ILE A 9 7.28 -6.66 15.44
C ILE A 9 6.52 -5.79 16.45
N GLU A 10 7.24 -4.92 17.15
CA GLU A 10 6.66 -3.91 18.02
C GLU A 10 5.96 -2.82 17.19
N GLU A 11 4.72 -2.53 17.58
CA GLU A 11 3.91 -1.46 16.99
C GLU A 11 3.10 -0.72 18.07
N THR A 12 2.84 0.56 17.81
CA THR A 12 1.85 1.33 18.56
C THR A 12 0.57 1.42 17.73
N TYR A 13 -0.52 0.91 18.28
CA TYR A 13 -1.82 0.86 17.61
C TYR A 13 -2.83 1.82 18.24
N PHE A 14 -3.54 2.59 17.41
CA PHE A 14 -4.58 3.54 17.78
C PHE A 14 -5.92 3.17 17.12
N TRP A 15 -6.82 2.55 17.88
CA TRP A 15 -8.12 2.07 17.39
C TRP A 15 -9.07 3.20 17.04
N GLY A 16 -9.75 3.10 15.91
CA GLY A 16 -10.82 4.00 15.50
C GLY A 16 -10.39 5.46 15.32
N THR A 17 -9.09 5.74 15.24
CA THR A 17 -8.59 7.11 15.11
C THR A 17 -7.50 7.19 14.05
N ILE A 18 -7.58 8.26 13.25
CA ILE A 18 -6.48 8.72 12.41
C ILE A 18 -5.53 9.52 13.31
N LYS A 19 -4.23 9.23 13.24
CA LYS A 19 -3.18 10.01 13.89
C LYS A 19 -2.26 10.58 12.81
N THR A 20 -2.50 11.83 12.43
CA THR A 20 -1.64 12.54 11.49
C THR A 20 -0.19 12.57 11.95
N LEU A 21 0.73 12.75 11.00
CA LEU A 21 2.15 12.91 11.27
C LEU A 21 2.43 14.01 12.31
N ASN A 22 1.74 15.15 12.22
CA ASN A 22 1.87 16.24 13.21
C ASN A 22 1.41 15.79 14.60
N THR A 23 0.26 15.13 14.70
CA THR A 23 -0.22 14.57 15.97
C THR A 23 0.77 13.55 16.56
N LEU A 24 1.44 12.75 15.72
CA LEU A 24 2.44 11.78 16.15
C LEU A 24 3.75 12.44 16.60
N ARG A 25 4.12 13.62 16.07
CA ARG A 25 5.28 14.40 16.54
C ARG A 25 5.13 14.85 17.99
N ASP A 26 3.91 15.12 18.42
CA ASP A 26 3.65 15.56 19.80
C ASP A 26 3.58 14.39 20.80
N MET A 27 3.71 13.13 20.33
CA MET A 27 3.62 11.95 21.17
C MET A 27 4.99 11.39 21.56
N GLU A 28 5.20 11.20 22.86
CA GLU A 28 6.37 10.52 23.38
C GLU A 28 6.24 8.99 23.35
N GLY A 29 7.39 8.30 23.34
CA GLY A 29 7.46 6.85 23.48
C GLY A 29 7.03 6.03 22.26
N LEU A 30 6.84 6.67 21.09
CA LEU A 30 6.57 5.98 19.83
C LEU A 30 7.79 5.21 19.30
N PRO A 31 7.59 4.05 18.64
CA PRO A 31 8.68 3.31 17.99
C PRO A 31 9.44 4.14 16.94
N CYS A 32 8.75 5.08 16.28
CA CYS A 32 9.33 5.99 15.29
C CYS A 32 9.77 7.35 15.85
N TYR A 33 9.78 7.55 17.19
CA TYR A 33 9.96 8.89 17.78
C TYR A 33 11.17 9.65 17.22
N LYS A 34 12.31 9.01 17.01
CA LYS A 34 13.49 9.68 16.42
C LYS A 34 13.29 10.10 14.95
N ASN A 35 12.53 9.33 14.18
CA ASN A 35 12.33 9.56 12.76
C ASN A 35 11.18 10.54 12.51
N VAL A 36 10.14 10.54 13.35
CA VAL A 36 8.98 11.43 13.22
C VAL A 36 9.34 12.90 13.52
N GLN A 37 10.33 13.10 14.39
CA GLN A 37 10.87 14.42 14.76
C GLN A 37 11.76 15.05 13.70
N LYS A 38 12.13 14.32 12.64
CA LYS A 38 12.97 14.87 11.58
C LYS A 38 12.18 15.84 10.72
N ASP A 39 12.86 16.90 10.29
CA ASP A 39 12.35 17.82 9.27
C ASP A 39 12.35 17.10 7.92
N ILE A 40 11.16 16.77 7.43
CA ILE A 40 10.97 16.16 6.11
C ILE A 40 11.17 17.28 5.06
N PRO A 41 12.05 17.11 4.06
CA PRO A 41 12.18 18.05 2.95
C PRO A 41 10.82 18.42 2.37
N GLN A 42 10.59 19.72 2.11
CA GLN A 42 9.26 20.32 1.93
C GLN A 42 8.51 19.86 0.66
N LEU A 43 7.98 18.63 0.68
CA LEU A 43 6.90 18.16 -0.18
C LEU A 43 5.67 17.90 0.68
N THR A 44 4.95 18.96 0.99
CA THR A 44 3.69 18.89 1.74
C THR A 44 2.51 18.81 0.78
N ASP A 45 1.41 18.19 1.23
CA ASP A 45 0.14 18.13 0.49
C ASP A 45 0.19 17.40 -0.85
N ILE A 46 0.96 16.32 -0.96
CA ILE A 46 0.89 15.44 -2.12
C ILE A 46 -0.38 14.61 -2.02
N GLU A 47 -1.21 14.66 -3.05
CA GLU A 47 -2.48 13.95 -3.09
C GLU A 47 -2.48 12.88 -4.19
N PHE A 48 -2.68 11.62 -3.78
CA PHE A 48 -2.80 10.47 -4.66
C PHE A 48 -4.26 10.05 -4.79
N HIS A 49 -4.73 9.83 -6.01
CA HIS A 49 -6.08 9.32 -6.31
C HIS A 49 -5.94 7.91 -6.84
N ILE A 50 -6.10 6.91 -5.96
CA ILE A 50 -5.77 5.52 -6.27
C ILE A 50 -7.03 4.67 -6.41
N SER A 51 -7.20 4.06 -7.58
CA SER A 51 -8.35 3.20 -7.91
C SER A 51 -8.02 1.70 -7.88
N SER A 52 -6.75 1.34 -7.70
CA SER A 52 -6.28 -0.05 -7.71
C SER A 52 -5.72 -0.46 -6.35
N LEU A 53 -5.98 -1.71 -5.96
CA LEU A 53 -5.50 -2.33 -4.74
C LEU A 53 -4.63 -3.54 -5.03
N ALA A 54 -3.67 -3.79 -4.14
CA ALA A 54 -2.77 -4.93 -4.20
C ALA A 54 -2.86 -5.82 -2.95
N HIS A 55 -2.99 -7.12 -3.17
CA HIS A 55 -2.80 -8.14 -2.15
C HIS A 55 -1.49 -8.89 -2.44
N VAL A 56 -0.52 -8.75 -1.53
CA VAL A 56 0.77 -9.43 -1.66
C VAL A 56 0.81 -10.66 -0.76
N THR A 57 1.29 -11.77 -1.32
CA THR A 57 1.30 -13.06 -0.65
C THR A 57 2.58 -13.87 -0.97
N THR A 58 2.84 -14.88 -0.14
CA THR A 58 3.92 -15.85 -0.35
C THR A 58 3.47 -16.95 -1.31
N LYS A 59 4.38 -17.85 -1.70
CA LYS A 59 4.02 -19.04 -2.51
C LYS A 59 2.88 -19.85 -1.88
N SER A 60 2.97 -20.14 -0.58
CA SER A 60 1.93 -20.90 0.13
C SER A 60 0.58 -20.18 0.13
N GLY A 61 0.58 -18.84 0.25
CA GLY A 61 -0.66 -18.08 0.19
C GLY A 61 -1.23 -17.99 -1.22
N LEU A 62 -0.38 -17.92 -2.25
CA LEU A 62 -0.81 -18.04 -3.65
C LEU A 62 -1.47 -19.39 -3.92
N ASP A 63 -0.80 -20.49 -3.57
CA ASP A 63 -1.33 -21.84 -3.76
C ASP A 63 -2.69 -21.97 -3.03
N GLY A 64 -2.79 -21.48 -1.79
CA GLY A 64 -4.05 -21.47 -1.04
C GLY A 64 -5.16 -20.62 -1.64
N ILE A 65 -4.84 -19.48 -2.27
CA ILE A 65 -5.82 -18.63 -2.98
C ILE A 65 -6.35 -19.36 -4.22
N LEU A 66 -5.46 -19.98 -5.01
CA LEU A 66 -5.85 -20.72 -6.21
C LEU A 66 -6.68 -21.96 -5.86
N ASP A 67 -6.29 -22.72 -4.84
CA ASP A 67 -6.98 -23.94 -4.42
C ASP A 67 -8.37 -23.66 -3.84
N SER A 68 -8.56 -22.50 -3.19
CA SER A 68 -9.84 -22.11 -2.60
C SER A 68 -10.73 -21.27 -3.51
N GLY A 69 -10.26 -20.95 -4.73
CA GLY A 69 -10.99 -20.13 -5.70
C GLY A 69 -11.11 -18.65 -5.29
N GLY A 70 -10.27 -18.17 -4.37
CA GLY A 70 -10.41 -16.80 -3.88
C GLY A 70 -9.65 -16.48 -2.60
N PHE A 71 -10.05 -15.37 -1.98
CA PHE A 71 -9.34 -14.80 -0.82
C PHE A 71 -10.07 -15.10 0.48
N LYS A 72 -9.33 -15.49 1.51
CA LYS A 72 -9.86 -15.73 2.86
C LYS A 72 -9.38 -14.68 3.84
N GLY A 73 -10.19 -14.43 4.86
CA GLY A 73 -9.79 -13.60 6.00
C GLY A 73 -8.66 -14.28 6.77
N GLY A 74 -7.66 -13.49 7.16
CA GLY A 74 -6.58 -13.95 8.03
C GLY A 74 -6.95 -13.76 9.50
N GLU A 75 -5.96 -13.30 10.28
CA GLU A 75 -6.18 -12.94 11.69
C GLU A 75 -7.34 -11.93 11.83
N LYS A 76 -8.23 -12.18 12.80
CA LYS A 76 -9.44 -11.38 13.06
C LYS A 76 -10.39 -11.29 11.87
N SER A 77 -10.37 -12.29 10.99
CA SER A 77 -11.28 -12.34 9.85
C SER A 77 -11.06 -11.16 8.88
N LEU A 78 -9.81 -10.66 8.78
CA LEU A 78 -9.46 -9.52 7.92
C LEU A 78 -8.63 -9.95 6.72
N LEU A 79 -9.04 -9.53 5.53
CA LEU A 79 -8.31 -9.62 4.28
C LEU A 79 -7.70 -8.26 3.95
N TRP A 80 -6.37 -8.19 3.90
CA TRP A 80 -5.62 -6.95 3.78
C TRP A 80 -5.24 -6.64 2.34
N TRP A 81 -5.44 -5.39 1.94
CA TRP A 81 -5.07 -4.83 0.66
C TRP A 81 -4.34 -3.51 0.86
N GLY A 82 -3.24 -3.29 0.14
CA GLY A 82 -2.58 -1.99 0.06
C GLY A 82 -3.03 -1.23 -1.19
N LEU A 83 -2.84 0.08 -1.20
CA LEU A 83 -2.97 0.86 -2.45
C LEU A 83 -1.94 0.35 -3.48
N ALA A 84 -2.40 0.05 -4.69
CA ALA A 84 -1.53 -0.32 -5.81
C ALA A 84 -1.23 0.93 -6.62
N ILE A 85 -0.08 1.54 -6.31
CA ILE A 85 0.34 2.81 -6.91
C ILE A 85 1.28 2.53 -8.07
N ASP A 86 1.00 3.09 -9.24
CA ASP A 86 1.84 3.00 -10.42
C ASP A 86 2.50 4.34 -10.82
N HIS A 87 3.16 4.36 -11.98
CA HIS A 87 3.85 5.55 -12.46
C HIS A 87 2.90 6.65 -12.92
N ASP A 88 1.72 6.29 -13.40
CA ASP A 88 0.72 7.25 -13.87
C ASP A 88 0.02 7.89 -12.67
N ASP A 89 -0.22 7.14 -11.59
CA ASP A 89 -0.69 7.67 -10.31
C ASP A 89 0.28 8.73 -9.73
N ILE A 90 1.59 8.44 -9.77
CA ILE A 90 2.64 9.36 -9.32
C ILE A 90 2.67 10.61 -10.20
N ARG A 91 2.58 10.45 -11.53
CA ARG A 91 2.56 11.57 -12.47
C ARG A 91 1.33 12.46 -12.24
N ALA A 92 0.15 11.86 -12.10
CA ALA A 92 -1.08 12.59 -11.83
C ALA A 92 -1.02 13.33 -10.48
N ALA A 93 -0.39 12.74 -9.46
CA ALA A 93 -0.16 13.40 -8.17
C ALA A 93 0.81 14.58 -8.30
N GLU A 94 1.85 14.46 -9.12
CA GLU A 94 2.77 15.55 -9.42
C GLU A 94 2.07 16.71 -10.15
N ASP A 95 1.24 16.41 -11.15
CA ASP A 95 0.47 17.41 -11.88
C ASP A 95 -0.48 18.18 -10.93
N ARG A 96 -1.23 17.46 -10.06
CA ARG A 96 -2.09 18.09 -9.04
C ARG A 96 -1.29 18.96 -8.08
N TYR A 97 -0.16 18.46 -7.59
CA TYR A 97 0.71 19.21 -6.69
C TYR A 97 1.19 20.51 -7.34
N LEU A 98 1.63 20.44 -8.60
CA LEU A 98 2.13 21.60 -9.33
C LEU A 98 1.03 22.61 -9.70
N GLU A 99 -0.18 22.18 -10.06
CA GLU A 99 -1.31 23.10 -10.31
C GLU A 99 -1.76 23.80 -9.02
N LYS A 100 -1.64 23.13 -7.85
CA LYS A 100 -1.88 23.77 -6.55
C LYS A 100 -0.78 24.76 -6.18
N LEU A 101 0.48 24.40 -6.41
CA LEU A 101 1.64 25.23 -6.09
C LEU A 101 1.74 26.45 -7.02
N PHE A 102 1.40 26.28 -8.29
CA PHE A 102 1.51 27.28 -9.35
C PHE A 102 0.24 27.30 -10.22
N PRO A 103 -0.86 27.90 -9.75
CA PRO A 103 -2.15 27.88 -10.47
C PRO A 103 -2.14 28.64 -11.81
N ASP A 104 -1.24 29.62 -11.95
CA ASP A 104 -1.21 30.53 -13.11
C ASP A 104 -0.16 30.14 -14.18
N ARG A 105 0.31 28.88 -14.21
CA ARG A 105 1.34 28.46 -15.17
C ARG A 105 0.87 28.54 -16.61
N THR A 106 1.73 29.05 -17.48
CA THR A 106 1.51 29.00 -18.94
C THR A 106 1.75 27.58 -19.48
N PRO A 107 1.23 27.24 -20.68
CA PRO A 107 1.53 25.97 -21.33
C PRO A 107 3.03 25.69 -21.49
N GLU A 108 3.83 26.71 -21.77
CA GLU A 108 5.29 26.60 -21.92
C GLU A 108 5.94 26.22 -20.58
N GLN A 109 5.51 26.82 -19.47
CA GLN A 109 6.01 26.47 -18.14
C GLN A 109 5.67 25.04 -17.74
N ARG A 110 4.46 24.55 -18.09
CA ARG A 110 4.09 23.14 -17.89
C ARG A 110 4.99 22.20 -18.67
N GLN A 111 5.33 22.54 -19.92
CA GLN A 111 6.21 21.71 -20.76
C GLN A 111 7.67 21.72 -20.30
N MET A 112 8.13 22.80 -19.66
CA MET A 112 9.50 22.88 -19.13
C MET A 112 9.70 22.03 -17.87
N GLN A 113 8.64 21.81 -17.08
CA GLN A 113 8.72 21.06 -15.84
C GLN A 113 9.15 19.62 -16.09
N GLN A 114 10.27 19.22 -15.48
CA GLN A 114 10.72 17.84 -15.49
C GLN A 114 10.06 17.04 -14.36
N PRO A 115 9.73 15.76 -14.58
CA PRO A 115 9.23 14.91 -13.52
C PRO A 115 10.23 14.78 -12.36
N PHE A 116 9.73 14.97 -11.14
CA PHE A 116 10.55 14.99 -9.94
C PHE A 116 10.00 14.13 -8.80
N LEU A 117 8.68 13.98 -8.67
CA LEU A 117 8.03 13.33 -7.53
C LEU A 117 8.46 11.87 -7.37
N SER A 118 8.76 11.18 -8.48
CA SER A 118 9.29 9.82 -8.48
C SER A 118 10.64 9.68 -7.76
N LYS A 119 11.42 10.75 -7.64
CA LYS A 119 12.67 10.77 -6.86
C LYS A 119 12.43 10.82 -5.35
N PHE A 120 11.20 11.19 -4.94
CA PHE A 120 10.80 11.30 -3.54
C PHE A 120 9.89 10.15 -3.10
N THR A 121 9.15 9.49 -4.00
CA THR A 121 8.30 8.34 -3.68
C THR A 121 9.12 7.05 -3.49
N THR A 122 10.09 7.10 -2.58
CA THR A 122 11.04 6.01 -2.32
C THR A 122 10.54 5.00 -1.30
N SER A 123 9.42 5.26 -0.61
CA SER A 123 8.90 4.34 0.41
C SER A 123 8.45 3.00 -0.21
N PRO A 124 8.40 1.92 0.60
CA PRO A 124 7.89 0.62 0.15
C PRO A 124 6.50 0.65 -0.48
N ALA A 125 5.64 1.62 -0.14
CA ALA A 125 4.29 1.75 -0.71
C ALA A 125 4.30 1.99 -2.23
N PHE A 126 5.36 2.61 -2.75
CA PHE A 126 5.51 2.94 -4.18
C PHE A 126 6.36 1.92 -4.95
N ARG A 127 6.90 0.89 -4.28
CA ARG A 127 7.80 -0.08 -4.91
C ARG A 127 7.03 -1.26 -5.53
N LYS A 128 7.51 -1.71 -6.69
CA LYS A 128 7.05 -2.98 -7.31
C LYS A 128 7.54 -4.20 -6.55
N ALA A 129 8.70 -4.10 -5.92
CA ALA A 129 9.21 -5.09 -4.99
C ALA A 129 8.38 -5.09 -3.69
N SER A 130 8.37 -6.20 -2.96
CA SER A 130 7.62 -6.30 -1.72
C SER A 130 8.44 -6.91 -0.59
N ARG A 131 8.17 -6.41 0.63
CA ARG A 131 8.66 -6.98 1.88
C ARG A 131 7.79 -8.14 2.37
N TYR A 132 6.59 -8.29 1.82
CA TYR A 132 5.53 -9.14 2.38
C TYR A 132 5.33 -10.47 1.65
N GLY A 133 5.88 -10.60 0.44
CA GLY A 133 5.70 -11.77 -0.39
C GLY A 133 6.25 -11.59 -1.81
N ASN A 134 6.15 -12.64 -2.60
CA ASN A 134 6.71 -12.71 -3.96
C ASN A 134 5.64 -12.67 -5.05
N PHE A 135 4.37 -12.68 -4.67
CA PHE A 135 3.23 -12.72 -5.58
C PHE A 135 2.25 -11.62 -5.21
N ARG A 136 1.75 -10.91 -6.22
CA ARG A 136 0.86 -9.77 -6.06
C ARG A 136 -0.35 -9.95 -6.96
N PHE A 137 -1.51 -9.91 -6.35
CA PHE A 137 -2.79 -9.74 -7.04
C PHE A 137 -3.15 -8.27 -7.04
N THR A 138 -3.46 -7.71 -8.20
CA THR A 138 -3.89 -6.32 -8.34
C THR A 138 -5.31 -6.28 -8.88
N PHE A 139 -6.23 -5.59 -8.20
CA PHE A 139 -7.61 -5.45 -8.64
C PHE A 139 -8.04 -3.99 -8.52
N SER A 140 -9.01 -3.55 -9.33
CA SER A 140 -9.66 -2.26 -9.08
C SER A 140 -10.43 -2.31 -7.75
N LEU A 141 -10.42 -1.21 -7.02
CA LEU A 141 -11.20 -1.06 -5.78
C LEU A 141 -12.69 -1.24 -6.06
N SER A 142 -13.20 -0.69 -7.16
CA SER A 142 -14.58 -0.87 -7.60
C SER A 142 -14.95 -2.35 -7.81
N ASP A 143 -14.10 -3.13 -8.47
CA ASP A 143 -14.36 -4.56 -8.69
C ASP A 143 -14.35 -5.32 -7.36
N LEU A 144 -13.40 -5.03 -6.47
CA LEU A 144 -13.33 -5.65 -5.15
C LEU A 144 -14.57 -5.33 -4.31
N LEU A 145 -15.00 -4.07 -4.28
CA LEU A 145 -16.20 -3.66 -3.56
C LEU A 145 -17.46 -4.27 -4.17
N MET A 146 -17.55 -4.39 -5.49
CA MET A 146 -18.65 -5.06 -6.19
C MET A 146 -18.72 -6.54 -5.83
N MET A 147 -17.60 -7.27 -5.90
CA MET A 147 -17.54 -8.68 -5.52
C MET A 147 -17.90 -8.86 -4.04
N TYR A 148 -17.37 -8.01 -3.17
CA TYR A 148 -17.68 -8.04 -1.73
C TYR A 148 -19.16 -7.76 -1.45
N ARG A 149 -19.74 -6.76 -2.12
CA ARG A 149 -21.17 -6.43 -2.07
C ARG A 149 -22.03 -7.65 -2.43
N GLN A 150 -21.74 -8.29 -3.55
CA GLN A 150 -22.53 -9.40 -4.06
C GLN A 150 -22.41 -10.66 -3.21
N GLN A 151 -21.19 -10.98 -2.76
CA GLN A 151 -20.91 -12.27 -2.12
C GLN A 151 -21.01 -12.24 -0.59
N ILE A 152 -20.71 -11.08 0.03
CA ILE A 152 -20.57 -10.95 1.49
C ILE A 152 -21.67 -10.05 2.08
N CYS A 153 -22.04 -8.97 1.40
CA CYS A 153 -23.07 -8.04 1.89
C CYS A 153 -24.51 -8.40 1.49
N GLY A 154 -24.74 -9.52 0.79
CA GLY A 154 -26.08 -9.88 0.32
C GLY A 154 -26.67 -8.87 -0.67
N GLY A 155 -25.82 -8.13 -1.40
CA GLY A 155 -26.23 -7.10 -2.36
C GLY A 155 -26.36 -5.70 -1.77
N GLU A 156 -26.18 -5.50 -0.47
CA GLU A 156 -26.13 -4.18 0.16
C GLU A 156 -24.76 -3.50 0.01
N GLU A 157 -24.74 -2.17 0.06
CA GLU A 157 -23.49 -1.41 -0.07
C GLU A 157 -22.53 -1.69 1.11
N PRO A 158 -21.25 -2.00 0.86
CA PRO A 158 -20.26 -2.18 1.91
C PRO A 158 -20.05 -0.89 2.70
N VAL A 159 -19.83 -1.02 4.01
CA VAL A 159 -19.59 0.11 4.91
C VAL A 159 -18.09 0.31 5.10
N LEU A 160 -17.61 1.53 4.88
CA LEU A 160 -16.21 1.93 5.06
C LEU A 160 -16.05 2.74 6.37
N ARG A 161 -15.09 2.33 7.20
CA ARG A 161 -14.83 2.93 8.51
C ARG A 161 -13.34 3.13 8.77
N VAL A 162 -13.02 4.06 9.66
CA VAL A 162 -11.66 4.21 10.19
C VAL A 162 -11.37 3.08 11.16
N TYR A 163 -10.55 2.12 10.78
CA TYR A 163 -10.14 1.02 11.66
C TYR A 163 -9.13 1.50 12.71
N GLY A 164 -8.17 2.31 12.27
CA GLY A 164 -7.16 2.90 13.14
C GLY A 164 -5.87 3.28 12.43
N THR A 165 -4.90 3.72 13.25
CA THR A 165 -3.52 4.02 12.84
C THR A 165 -2.55 3.05 13.52
N THR A 166 -1.66 2.43 12.76
CA THR A 166 -0.59 1.58 13.28
C THR A 166 0.75 2.24 13.01
N VAL A 167 1.57 2.39 14.04
CA VAL A 167 2.86 3.07 13.97
C VAL A 167 3.97 2.07 14.31
N TYR A 168 4.84 1.84 13.34
CA TYR A 168 6.06 1.06 13.45
C TYR A 168 7.28 1.98 13.55
N LYS A 169 8.50 1.44 13.49
CA LYS A 169 9.75 2.21 13.55
C LYS A 169 9.90 3.26 12.43
N GLN A 170 9.40 2.96 11.24
CA GLN A 170 9.46 3.86 10.06
C GLN A 170 8.14 3.94 9.29
N GLU A 171 7.19 3.07 9.57
CA GLU A 171 5.95 2.97 8.81
C GLU A 171 4.78 3.47 9.64
N ILE A 172 3.97 4.35 9.07
CA ILE A 172 2.68 4.79 9.60
C ILE A 172 1.61 4.23 8.66
N MET A 173 0.85 3.25 9.14
CA MET A 173 -0.20 2.60 8.35
C MET A 173 -1.56 3.09 8.83
N TYR A 174 -2.30 3.73 7.94
CA TYR A 174 -3.71 4.04 8.13
C TYR A 174 -4.55 2.89 7.58
N THR A 175 -5.54 2.44 8.35
CA THR A 175 -6.39 1.31 7.94
C THR A 175 -7.84 1.73 7.81
N VAL A 176 -8.39 1.48 6.62
CA VAL A 176 -9.82 1.53 6.33
C VAL A 176 -10.40 0.14 6.52
N LEU A 177 -11.39 0.01 7.39
CA LEU A 177 -12.18 -1.21 7.52
C LEU A 177 -13.30 -1.19 6.48
N VAL A 178 -13.41 -2.26 5.71
CA VAL A 178 -14.56 -2.53 4.82
C VAL A 178 -15.33 -3.69 5.43
N HIS A 179 -16.61 -3.51 5.70
CA HIS A 179 -17.44 -4.58 6.27
C HIS A 179 -18.87 -4.58 5.75
N SER A 180 -19.53 -5.74 5.84
CA SER A 180 -20.96 -5.87 5.55
C SER A 180 -21.80 -5.06 6.56
N PRO A 181 -22.88 -4.39 6.12
CA PRO A 181 -23.74 -3.60 6.99
C PRO A 181 -24.40 -4.44 8.10
N GLY A 182 -24.55 -5.76 7.91
CA GLY A 182 -25.09 -6.66 8.93
C GLY A 182 -24.18 -6.90 10.15
N VAL A 183 -22.93 -6.43 10.13
CA VAL A 183 -21.94 -6.66 11.21
C VAL A 183 -21.91 -5.49 12.19
N GLN A 184 -22.88 -5.46 13.12
CA GLN A 184 -23.05 -4.38 14.09
C GLN A 184 -21.85 -4.16 15.02
N GLU A 185 -21.07 -5.20 15.31
CA GLU A 185 -19.89 -5.11 16.20
C GLU A 185 -18.80 -4.15 15.69
N LEU A 186 -18.82 -3.87 14.38
CA LEU A 186 -17.88 -2.99 13.70
C LEU A 186 -18.39 -1.55 13.61
N GLU A 187 -19.64 -1.27 14.01
CA GLU A 187 -20.21 0.08 14.01
C GLU A 187 -19.56 1.03 15.01
N LYS A 188 -18.86 0.48 16.01
CA LYS A 188 -18.06 1.24 16.98
C LYS A 188 -16.94 2.07 16.33
N TYR A 189 -16.51 1.72 15.12
CA TYR A 189 -15.49 2.47 14.39
C TYR A 189 -16.12 3.67 13.66
N PRO A 190 -15.47 4.84 13.62
CA PRO A 190 -16.04 6.01 12.93
C PRO A 190 -16.25 5.74 11.44
N ALA A 191 -17.36 6.22 10.89
CA ALA A 191 -17.57 6.23 9.44
C ALA A 191 -16.53 7.11 8.76
N LEU A 192 -16.05 6.68 7.59
CA LEU A 192 -14.91 7.30 6.92
C LEU A 192 -15.12 8.80 6.59
N ASN A 193 -16.33 9.17 6.18
CA ASN A 193 -16.63 10.52 5.66
C ASN A 193 -17.25 11.47 6.71
N ASN A 194 -17.20 11.13 8.01
CA ASN A 194 -17.80 11.93 9.08
C ASN A 194 -16.88 13.05 9.63
N GLY A 195 -16.06 13.69 8.78
CA GLY A 195 -15.40 14.98 9.09
C GLY A 195 -14.16 14.91 9.99
N GLY A 196 -13.30 13.90 9.84
CA GLY A 196 -11.99 13.82 10.51
C GLY A 196 -10.83 14.45 9.71
N GLU A 197 -9.63 14.48 10.29
CA GLU A 197 -8.39 14.94 9.63
C GLU A 197 -8.23 14.27 8.25
N ASP A 198 -8.05 15.09 7.20
CA ASP A 198 -8.15 14.77 5.76
C ASP A 198 -7.04 13.86 5.21
N VAL A 199 -6.50 12.92 5.98
CA VAL A 199 -5.41 12.04 5.51
C VAL A 199 -5.86 11.16 4.35
N PHE A 200 -7.09 10.66 4.40
CA PHE A 200 -7.64 9.89 3.29
C PHE A 200 -9.16 9.97 3.21
N LYS A 201 -9.69 9.88 1.99
CA LYS A 201 -11.11 9.87 1.67
C LYS A 201 -11.40 8.76 0.67
N TYR A 202 -12.64 8.31 0.64
CA TYR A 202 -13.13 7.41 -0.40
C TYR A 202 -14.20 8.14 -1.23
N GLN A 203 -14.00 8.14 -2.54
CA GLN A 203 -14.94 8.71 -3.49
C GLN A 203 -15.04 7.82 -4.73
N GLU A 204 -16.23 7.28 -4.99
CA GLU A 204 -16.60 6.62 -6.26
C GLU A 204 -15.58 5.58 -6.79
N GLY A 205 -15.10 4.69 -5.92
CA GLY A 205 -14.14 3.65 -6.32
C GLY A 205 -12.67 4.09 -6.30
N THR A 206 -12.40 5.30 -5.79
CA THR A 206 -11.06 5.86 -5.63
C THR A 206 -10.79 6.18 -4.17
N MET A 207 -9.57 5.89 -3.73
CA MET A 207 -9.03 6.37 -2.46
C MET A 207 -8.19 7.62 -2.70
N ASP A 208 -8.62 8.73 -2.15
CA ASP A 208 -7.83 9.95 -2.12
C ASP A 208 -6.95 9.88 -0.88
N TRP A 209 -5.64 9.88 -1.07
CA TRP A 209 -4.66 9.83 0.00
C TRP A 209 -3.80 11.08 -0.03
N HIS A 210 -3.92 11.89 1.02
CA HIS A 210 -3.09 13.05 1.27
C HIS A 210 -1.85 12.59 2.03
N ALA A 211 -0.82 12.20 1.28
CA ALA A 211 0.40 11.65 1.84
C ALA A 211 1.13 12.70 2.65
N GLN A 212 1.52 12.33 3.87
CA GLN A 212 2.27 13.19 4.78
C GLN A 212 3.76 12.92 4.73
N ALA A 213 4.16 11.72 4.28
CA ALA A 213 5.54 11.31 4.12
C ALA A 213 5.67 10.17 3.09
N VAL A 214 6.22 10.46 1.91
CA VAL A 214 6.30 9.51 0.78
C VAL A 214 7.65 8.79 0.66
N SER A 215 8.64 9.16 1.48
CA SER A 215 10.03 8.72 1.34
C SER A 215 10.47 7.87 2.53
N GLU A 216 11.08 6.71 2.25
CA GLU A 216 11.81 5.97 3.29
C GLU A 216 13.18 6.60 3.56
N THR A 217 13.82 7.09 2.49
CA THR A 217 15.06 7.85 2.53
C THR A 217 14.98 9.11 1.69
N HIS A 218 15.65 10.17 2.15
CA HIS A 218 15.83 11.41 1.38
C HIS A 218 17.30 11.56 0.97
N ASP A 219 17.55 11.52 -0.34
CA ASP A 219 18.83 11.90 -0.95
C ASP A 219 18.73 13.24 -1.68
N PHE A 220 17.53 13.81 -1.76
CA PHE A 220 17.22 15.03 -2.50
C PHE A 220 16.25 15.93 -1.74
N GLN A 221 16.26 17.22 -2.10
CA GLN A 221 15.31 18.23 -1.66
C GLN A 221 14.69 18.95 -2.87
N PRO A 222 13.40 19.32 -2.80
CA PRO A 222 12.79 20.14 -3.83
C PRO A 222 13.27 21.59 -3.69
N VAL A 223 13.58 22.25 -4.80
CA VAL A 223 13.90 23.68 -4.83
C VAL A 223 12.96 24.37 -5.82
N ILE A 224 12.24 25.38 -5.32
CA ILE A 224 11.30 26.15 -6.11
C ILE A 224 12.03 27.33 -6.74
N HIS A 225 12.22 27.29 -8.05
CA HIS A 225 12.83 28.38 -8.82
C HIS A 225 11.77 29.27 -9.48
N ARG A 226 12.19 30.51 -9.77
CA ARG A 226 11.50 31.34 -10.77
C ARG A 226 12.05 30.99 -12.15
N PRO A 227 11.21 30.73 -13.17
CA PRO A 227 9.76 30.97 -13.20
C PRO A 227 8.90 29.71 -12.94
N GLN A 228 8.51 29.47 -11.69
CA GLN A 228 7.50 28.46 -11.28
C GLN A 228 7.84 27.02 -11.70
N VAL A 229 9.09 26.62 -11.46
CA VAL A 229 9.60 25.27 -11.71
C VAL A 229 10.09 24.68 -10.39
N VAL A 230 9.81 23.39 -10.19
CA VAL A 230 10.41 22.60 -9.11
C VAL A 230 11.62 21.86 -9.68
N GLU A 231 12.79 22.16 -9.14
CA GLU A 231 14.02 21.41 -9.40
C GLU A 231 14.35 20.50 -8.21
N VAL A 232 15.29 19.59 -8.44
CA VAL A 232 15.72 18.60 -7.44
C VAL A 232 17.20 18.77 -7.20
N GLU A 233 17.55 19.18 -5.98
CA GLU A 233 18.93 19.32 -5.55
C GLU A 233 19.31 18.17 -4.59
N PRO A 234 20.59 17.75 -4.55
CA PRO A 234 21.06 16.83 -3.53
C PRO A 234 20.80 17.35 -2.13
N PHE A 235 20.37 16.47 -1.23
CA PHE A 235 20.17 16.81 0.18
C PHE A 235 21.37 16.31 0.99
N ASP A 236 22.15 17.25 1.52
CA ASP A 236 23.35 16.95 2.32
C ASP A 236 22.96 16.41 3.70
N CYS A 237 22.77 15.09 3.78
CA CYS A 237 22.76 14.38 5.06
C CYS A 237 24.20 14.20 5.54
N LEU A 238 24.56 14.87 6.63
CA LEU A 238 25.89 14.78 7.24
C LEU A 238 26.23 13.34 7.70
N TYR A 239 25.22 12.51 7.97
CA TYR A 239 25.39 11.13 8.42
C TYR A 239 24.37 10.15 7.80
N GLU A 240 24.77 8.89 7.63
CA GLU A 240 23.94 7.83 7.02
C GLU A 240 22.67 7.53 7.83
N TYR A 241 22.71 7.65 9.15
CA TYR A 241 21.53 7.47 10.01
C TYR A 241 20.51 8.62 9.91
N ASP A 242 20.92 9.78 9.40
CA ASP A 242 20.04 10.92 9.20
C ASP A 242 19.16 10.77 7.96
N LYS A 243 19.54 9.88 7.04
CA LYS A 243 18.81 9.62 5.79
C LYS A 243 17.47 8.92 5.94
N TRP A 244 17.19 8.27 7.07
CA TRP A 244 15.99 7.45 7.26
C TRP A 244 14.84 8.26 7.85
N PHE A 245 13.68 8.24 7.19
CA PHE A 245 12.50 8.98 7.62
C PHE A 245 11.33 8.02 7.89
N VAL A 246 10.30 8.55 8.52
CA VAL A 246 9.00 7.87 8.53
C VAL A 246 8.33 8.05 7.18
N TRP A 247 7.52 7.08 6.79
CA TRP A 247 6.64 7.16 5.63
C TRP A 247 5.26 6.65 6.02
N ASP A 248 4.24 7.18 5.36
CA ASP A 248 2.85 6.78 5.57
C ASP A 248 2.26 6.04 4.37
N HIS A 249 1.18 5.30 4.61
CA HIS A 249 0.36 4.69 3.55
C HIS A 249 -1.01 4.29 4.06
N VAL A 250 -1.92 4.03 3.12
CA VAL A 250 -3.29 3.59 3.39
C VAL A 250 -3.45 2.12 3.00
N THR A 251 -4.17 1.38 3.85
CA THR A 251 -4.53 -0.03 3.64
C THR A 251 -6.02 -0.20 3.83
N LEU A 252 -6.60 -1.15 3.10
CA LEU A 252 -7.99 -1.58 3.29
C LEU A 252 -8.00 -2.99 3.88
N ALA A 253 -8.75 -3.15 4.95
CA ALA A 253 -8.99 -4.43 5.61
C ALA A 253 -10.45 -4.83 5.40
N PHE A 254 -10.68 -5.81 4.54
CA PHE A 254 -12.01 -6.37 4.29
C PHE A 254 -12.34 -7.42 5.36
N HIS A 255 -13.41 -7.20 6.10
CA HIS A 255 -13.90 -8.18 7.06
C HIS A 255 -14.61 -9.33 6.34
N LEU A 256 -14.09 -10.54 6.44
CA LEU A 256 -14.68 -11.76 5.89
C LEU A 256 -15.10 -12.66 7.05
N PRO A 257 -16.41 -12.86 7.30
CA PRO A 257 -16.87 -13.78 8.34
C PRO A 257 -16.18 -15.14 8.29
N GLU A 258 -16.04 -15.78 9.44
CA GLU A 258 -15.30 -17.05 9.55
C GLU A 258 -15.83 -18.09 8.56
N GLY A 259 -14.91 -18.78 7.88
CA GLY A 259 -15.23 -19.77 6.85
C GLY A 259 -15.65 -19.20 5.49
N GLN A 260 -15.87 -17.89 5.37
CA GLN A 260 -16.17 -17.27 4.08
C GLN A 260 -14.91 -17.05 3.24
N THR A 261 -15.10 -17.08 1.93
CA THR A 261 -14.07 -16.81 0.92
C THR A 261 -14.66 -15.82 -0.06
N LEU A 262 -13.94 -14.74 -0.35
CA LEU A 262 -14.24 -13.86 -1.46
C LEU A 262 -13.82 -14.56 -2.75
N GLN A 263 -14.77 -15.18 -3.42
CA GLN A 263 -14.58 -15.98 -4.61
C GLN A 263 -14.25 -15.09 -5.81
N VAL A 264 -13.30 -15.54 -6.63
CA VAL A 264 -12.89 -14.88 -7.86
C VAL A 264 -12.65 -15.94 -8.91
N ASP A 265 -13.19 -15.73 -10.12
CA ASP A 265 -12.97 -16.63 -11.25
C ASP A 265 -11.47 -16.88 -11.45
N ARG A 266 -11.11 -18.13 -11.70
CA ARG A 266 -9.71 -18.55 -11.76
C ARG A 266 -8.94 -17.81 -12.84
N GLU A 267 -9.56 -17.61 -14.00
CA GLU A 267 -9.02 -16.82 -15.10
C GLU A 267 -8.71 -15.40 -14.64
N LYS A 268 -9.64 -14.76 -13.91
CA LYS A 268 -9.47 -13.42 -13.36
C LYS A 268 -8.37 -13.37 -12.29
N LEU A 269 -8.24 -14.38 -11.42
CA LEU A 269 -7.12 -14.50 -10.48
C LEU A 269 -5.79 -14.55 -11.22
N ILE A 270 -5.71 -15.39 -12.25
CA ILE A 270 -4.49 -15.53 -13.06
C ILE A 270 -4.18 -14.23 -13.77
N GLU A 271 -5.13 -13.60 -14.45
CA GLU A 271 -4.94 -12.33 -15.17
C GLU A 271 -4.37 -11.23 -14.27
N ASN A 272 -4.87 -11.13 -13.04
CA ASN A 272 -4.48 -10.12 -12.07
C ASN A 272 -3.23 -10.48 -11.23
N LEU A 273 -2.68 -11.67 -11.42
CA LEU A 273 -1.46 -12.13 -10.74
C LEU A 273 -0.18 -11.65 -11.44
N THR A 274 0.73 -11.12 -10.63
CA THR A 274 2.10 -10.75 -11.01
C THR A 274 3.10 -11.24 -9.96
N ALA A 275 4.38 -11.35 -10.33
CA ALA A 275 5.44 -11.59 -9.36
C ALA A 275 6.13 -10.30 -8.94
N CYS A 276 6.53 -10.28 -7.68
CA CYS A 276 7.30 -9.24 -7.04
C CYS A 276 8.70 -9.74 -6.69
N GLU A 277 9.69 -8.87 -6.83
CA GLU A 277 10.98 -9.07 -6.20
C GLU A 277 10.81 -8.98 -4.69
N ALA A 278 11.41 -9.91 -3.94
CA ALA A 278 11.51 -9.80 -2.50
C ALA A 278 12.61 -8.79 -2.15
N VAL A 279 12.31 -7.87 -1.25
CA VAL A 279 13.27 -6.88 -0.75
C VAL A 279 13.40 -6.92 0.76
N ASP A 280 14.59 -6.52 1.23
CA ASP A 280 14.87 -6.48 2.65
C ASP A 280 14.30 -5.23 3.36
N PRO A 281 13.96 -5.38 4.66
CA PRO A 281 13.80 -6.65 5.35
C PRO A 281 12.58 -7.42 4.81
N PHE A 282 12.75 -8.71 4.51
CA PHE A 282 11.62 -9.57 4.16
C PHE A 282 10.82 -9.91 5.44
N LEU A 283 9.58 -9.39 5.50
CA LEU A 283 8.63 -9.54 6.60
C LEU A 283 7.58 -10.63 6.37
N GLY A 284 7.63 -11.31 5.22
CA GLY A 284 6.83 -12.51 4.98
C GLY A 284 7.27 -13.65 5.90
N VAL A 285 6.36 -14.57 6.19
CA VAL A 285 6.69 -15.77 6.98
C VAL A 285 7.69 -16.63 6.20
N ARG A 286 8.94 -16.67 6.64
CA ARG A 286 9.95 -17.62 6.12
C ARG A 286 9.63 -19.00 6.69
N CYS A 287 9.53 -20.03 5.85
CA CYS A 287 9.50 -21.40 6.35
C CYS A 287 10.82 -21.67 7.11
N VAL A 288 10.75 -21.91 8.42
CA VAL A 288 11.90 -22.35 9.20
C VAL A 288 12.02 -23.85 8.98
N SER A 289 12.92 -24.28 8.10
CA SER A 289 13.24 -25.70 7.90
C SER A 289 14.12 -26.20 9.04
N ASN A 290 13.57 -26.39 10.23
CA ASN A 290 14.25 -27.18 11.26
C ASN A 290 13.89 -28.66 11.08
N SER A 291 14.87 -29.41 10.57
CA SER A 291 15.09 -30.85 10.79
C SER A 291 13.85 -31.77 10.90
N TYR A 292 13.64 -32.56 9.84
CA TYR A 292 12.96 -33.87 9.81
C TYR A 292 11.49 -34.00 10.22
N ASN A 293 10.78 -32.94 10.63
CA ASN A 293 9.33 -32.98 10.73
C ASN A 293 8.73 -31.64 10.26
N CYS A 294 8.32 -31.60 8.99
CA CYS A 294 7.58 -30.48 8.43
C CYS A 294 6.15 -30.50 9.01
N ALA A 295 5.95 -29.84 10.14
CA ALA A 295 4.64 -29.66 10.78
C ALA A 295 3.86 -28.46 10.21
N CYS A 296 4.34 -27.85 9.13
CA CYS A 296 3.61 -26.87 8.34
C CYS A 296 3.39 -27.46 6.95
N ASN A 297 2.29 -27.12 6.29
CA ASN A 297 2.03 -27.36 4.86
C ASN A 297 3.05 -26.61 3.94
N CYS A 298 4.32 -26.55 4.32
CA CYS A 298 5.39 -26.03 3.49
C CYS A 298 5.77 -27.14 2.49
N CYS A 299 5.14 -27.11 1.32
CA CYS A 299 5.46 -27.96 0.20
C CYS A 299 6.95 -27.78 -0.17
N CYS A 300 7.75 -28.77 0.17
CA CYS A 300 9.09 -28.94 -0.34
C CYS A 300 9.06 -29.00 -1.89
N LEU A 301 9.82 -28.12 -2.52
CA LEU A 301 10.51 -28.30 -3.81
C LEU A 301 9.77 -29.12 -4.90
N HIS A 302 8.60 -28.63 -5.34
CA HIS A 302 8.15 -28.79 -6.71
C HIS A 302 7.82 -27.42 -7.28
N ARG A 303 8.21 -27.18 -8.54
CA ARG A 303 7.83 -25.97 -9.28
C ARG A 303 6.30 -25.96 -9.31
N SER A 304 5.68 -25.00 -8.63
CA SER A 304 4.21 -24.98 -8.56
C SER A 304 3.66 -24.47 -9.89
N GLU A 305 2.43 -24.88 -10.22
CA GLU A 305 1.72 -24.36 -11.40
C GLU A 305 1.72 -22.81 -11.42
N ALA A 306 1.60 -22.22 -10.23
CA ALA A 306 1.74 -20.79 -9.97
C ALA A 306 3.06 -20.17 -10.47
N GLU A 307 4.20 -20.80 -10.21
CA GLU A 307 5.50 -20.33 -10.71
C GLU A 307 5.59 -20.45 -12.23
N TYR A 308 5.02 -21.50 -12.81
CA TYR A 308 4.94 -21.67 -14.26
C TYR A 308 4.10 -20.56 -14.91
N ILE A 309 2.93 -20.25 -14.34
CA ILE A 309 2.04 -19.18 -14.83
C ILE A 309 2.77 -17.82 -14.84
N VAL A 310 3.41 -17.48 -13.73
CA VAL A 310 4.18 -16.22 -13.62
C VAL A 310 5.33 -16.17 -14.63
N GLU A 311 6.04 -17.28 -14.82
CA GLU A 311 7.18 -17.33 -15.72
C GLU A 311 6.78 -17.32 -17.20
N GLN A 312 5.63 -17.89 -17.54
CA GLN A 312 5.04 -17.72 -18.87
C GLN A 312 4.69 -16.25 -19.13
N LYS A 313 3.98 -15.60 -18.19
CA LYS A 313 3.67 -14.17 -18.31
C LYS A 313 4.90 -13.28 -18.44
N ARG A 314 6.02 -13.62 -17.78
CA ARG A 314 7.30 -12.90 -17.93
C ARG A 314 7.87 -13.06 -19.34
N ARG A 315 7.83 -14.26 -19.90
CA ARG A 315 8.29 -14.53 -21.27
C ARG A 315 7.46 -13.78 -22.31
N ASP A 316 6.15 -13.81 -22.18
CA ASP A 316 5.22 -13.16 -23.13
C ASP A 316 5.44 -11.64 -23.18
N LYS A 317 5.59 -10.99 -22.01
CA LYS A 317 5.91 -9.55 -21.93
C LYS A 317 7.25 -9.20 -22.58
N GLN A 318 8.24 -10.09 -22.49
CA GLN A 318 9.56 -9.85 -23.06
C GLN A 318 9.57 -10.00 -24.58
N SER A 319 8.79 -10.94 -25.14
CA SER A 319 8.56 -11.03 -26.59
C SER A 319 7.86 -9.80 -27.16
N ASP A 320 6.86 -9.24 -26.45
CA ASP A 320 6.14 -8.05 -26.92
C ASP A 320 7.02 -6.80 -26.92
N SER A 321 7.90 -6.65 -25.92
CA SER A 321 8.85 -5.53 -25.86
C SER A 321 9.89 -5.55 -26.99
N ASN A 322 10.30 -6.74 -27.45
CA ASN A 322 11.27 -6.91 -28.53
C ASN A 322 10.64 -6.68 -29.92
N ASN A 323 9.34 -6.97 -30.09
CA ASN A 323 8.62 -6.70 -31.33
C ASN A 323 8.19 -5.23 -31.49
N SER A 324 8.23 -4.44 -30.41
CA SER A 324 7.86 -3.02 -30.41
C SER A 324 9.03 -2.08 -30.74
N THR A 325 10.24 -2.63 -30.94
CA THR A 325 11.48 -1.90 -31.27
C THR A 325 12.03 -2.21 -32.66
N SER A 326 11.27 -2.89 -33.52
CA SER A 326 11.67 -3.26 -34.89
C SER A 326 11.03 -2.39 -35.96
#